data_AF-A0A9N9HUS1-F1
#
_entry.id   AF-A0A9N9HUS1-F1
#
_cell.length_a   1.000
_cell.length_b   1.000
_cell.length_c   1.000
_cell.angle_alpha   90.00
_cell.angle_beta   90.00
_cell.angle_gamma   90.00
#
_symmetry.space_group_name_H-M   'P 1'
#
loop_
_entity.id
_entity.type
_entity.pdbx_description
1 polymer ?
#
loop_
_entity_poly.entity_id
_entity_poly.type
_entity_poly.pdbx_seq_one_letter_code
_entity_poly.pdbx_strand_id
1 'polypeptide(L)'
;MPCYADTIVRVKYVRQTTKDDSNLIVVWAVGLYPVGCEDSKIEMVLFVPINFSDRDPEAQAIFERDGFYSVGGKIVSGYYG
;
A
#
# COMPACT_ATOMS: atom_id res chain seq x y z
N MET A 1 -15.97 6.92 18.37
CA MET A 1 -15.88 5.63 17.64
C MET A 1 -14.81 5.78 16.56
N PRO A 2 -13.79 4.93 16.51
CA PRO A 2 -12.89 4.92 15.35
C PRO A 2 -13.71 4.50 14.11
N CYS A 3 -13.73 5.35 13.09
CA CYS A 3 -14.21 4.95 11.78
C CYS A 3 -13.05 4.33 11.01
N TYR A 4 -13.30 3.19 10.40
CA TYR A 4 -12.41 2.58 9.42
C TYR A 4 -13.05 2.88 8.07
N ALA A 5 -12.32 3.61 7.23
CA ALA A 5 -12.71 3.78 5.83
C ALA A 5 -11.58 3.25 4.97
N ASP A 6 -12.01 2.53 3.95
CA ASP A 6 -11.14 1.94 2.96
C ASP A 6 -11.12 2.84 1.73
N THR A 7 -9.92 3.19 1.27
CA THR A 7 -9.75 3.92 0.01
C THR A 7 -9.33 2.93 -1.06
N ILE A 8 -10.11 2.82 -2.13
CA ILE A 8 -9.67 2.08 -3.30
C ILE A 8 -8.69 2.95 -4.07
N VAL A 9 -7.49 2.41 -4.27
CA VAL A 9 -6.40 3.07 -5.00
C VAL A 9 -6.05 2.25 -6.23
N ARG A 10 -5.79 2.94 -7.34
CA ARG A 10 -5.18 2.33 -8.52
C ARG A 10 -3.68 2.58 -8.49
N VAL A 11 -2.88 1.53 -8.45
CA VAL A 11 -1.41 1.67 -8.41
C VAL A 11 -0.90 2.07 -9.79
N LYS A 12 -0.21 3.21 -9.88
CA LYS A 12 0.35 3.71 -11.14
C LYS A 12 1.84 3.42 -11.29
N TYR A 13 2.57 3.48 -10.18
CA TYR A 13 4.00 3.19 -10.14
C TYR A 13 4.29 2.20 -9.02
N VAL A 14 5.18 1.25 -9.29
CA VAL A 14 5.73 0.33 -8.30
C VAL A 14 7.23 0.27 -8.50
N ARG A 15 7.97 0.31 -7.40
CA ARG A 15 9.40 0.04 -7.36
C ARG A 15 9.66 -0.95 -6.24
N GLN A 16 10.38 -2.02 -6.56
CA GLN A 16 10.81 -2.99 -5.56
C GLN A 16 12.30 -2.85 -5.34
N THR A 17 12.75 -3.02 -4.10
CA THR A 17 14.16 -3.01 -3.74
C THR A 17 14.39 -4.06 -2.67
N THR A 18 15.36 -4.93 -2.90
CA THR A 18 15.76 -5.94 -1.94
C THR A 18 16.72 -5.32 -0.93
N LYS A 19 16.48 -5.55 0.36
CA LYS A 19 17.44 -5.28 1.43
C LYS A 19 17.96 -6.60 1.96
N ASP A 20 19.09 -7.02 1.38
CA ASP A 20 19.75 -8.29 1.71
C ASP A 20 20.10 -8.39 3.20
N ASP A 21 20.50 -7.29 3.85
CA ASP A 21 20.83 -7.24 5.28
C ASP A 21 19.66 -7.63 6.21
N SER A 22 18.42 -7.48 5.74
CA SER A 22 17.20 -7.69 6.54
C SER A 22 16.33 -8.84 6.04
N ASN A 23 16.72 -9.52 4.97
CA ASN A 23 15.89 -10.50 4.27
C ASN A 23 14.47 -9.97 3.91
N LEU A 24 14.35 -8.68 3.61
CA LEU A 24 13.09 -8.03 3.24
C LEU A 24 13.17 -7.44 1.82
N ILE A 25 12.05 -7.50 1.11
CA ILE A 25 11.76 -6.70 -0.07
C ILE A 25 10.96 -5.48 0.39
N VAL A 26 11.46 -4.31 0.03
CA VAL A 26 10.74 -3.04 0.19
C VAL A 26 10.03 -2.76 -1.12
N VAL A 27 8.70 -2.73 -1.08
CA VAL A 27 7.84 -2.38 -2.21
C VAL A 27 7.33 -0.97 -1.99
N TRP A 28 7.67 -0.08 -2.90
CA TRP A 28 7.23 1.31 -2.91
C TRP A 28 6.23 1.49 -4.04
N ALA A 29 5.06 2.05 -3.75
CA ALA A 29 4.01 2.23 -4.74
C ALA A 29 3.39 3.62 -4.64
N VAL A 30 3.01 4.16 -5.81
CA VAL A 30 2.24 5.39 -5.92
C VAL A 30 0.87 5.04 -6.49
N GLY A 31 -0.15 5.20 -5.66
CA GLY A 31 -1.55 5.01 -6.02
C GLY A 31 -2.23 6.32 -6.40
N LEU A 32 -3.25 6.23 -7.24
CA LEU A 32 -4.18 7.31 -7.55
C LEU A 32 -5.55 7.01 -6.96
N TYR A 33 -6.20 8.04 -6.42
CA TYR A 33 -7.52 7.96 -5.82
C TYR A 33 -8.26 9.31 -5.91
N PRO A 34 -9.59 9.34 -5.76
CA PRO A 34 -10.48 8.19 -5.92
C PRO A 34 -10.41 7.62 -7.35
N VAL A 35 -10.67 6.32 -7.48
CA VAL A 35 -10.71 5.66 -8.79
C VAL A 35 -11.75 6.35 -9.68
N GLY A 36 -11.34 6.72 -10.90
CA GLY A 36 -12.18 7.40 -11.89
C GLY A 36 -11.99 8.92 -11.96
N CYS A 37 -11.47 9.58 -10.91
CA CYS A 37 -11.07 10.99 -10.96
C CYS A 37 -9.54 11.15 -10.93
N GLU A 38 -8.81 10.23 -10.27
CA GLU A 38 -7.34 10.12 -10.30
C GLU A 38 -6.58 11.43 -9.97
N ASP A 39 -7.23 12.30 -9.22
CA ASP A 39 -6.87 13.67 -8.87
C ASP A 39 -5.96 13.75 -7.63
N SER A 40 -5.96 12.72 -6.79
CA SER A 40 -5.07 12.60 -5.63
C SER A 40 -4.07 11.46 -5.77
N LYS A 41 -2.87 11.66 -5.21
CA LYS A 41 -1.80 10.65 -5.13
C LYS A 41 -1.64 10.19 -3.69
N ILE A 42 -1.41 8.88 -3.51
CA ILE A 42 -1.04 8.29 -2.23
C ILE A 42 0.23 7.48 -2.41
N GLU A 43 1.17 7.67 -1.49
CA GLU A 43 2.40 6.88 -1.42
C GLU A 43 2.18 5.74 -0.43
N MET A 44 2.55 4.52 -0.85
CA MET A 44 2.40 3.31 -0.08
C MET A 44 3.71 2.56 -0.03
N VAL A 45 4.09 2.09 1.16
CA VAL A 45 5.32 1.32 1.37
C VAL A 45 4.98 0.04 2.09
N LEU A 46 5.41 -1.08 1.53
CA LEU A 46 5.22 -2.41 2.09
C LEU A 46 6.59 -3.05 2.33
N PHE A 47 6.72 -3.72 3.47
CA PHE A 47 7.88 -4.54 3.81
C PHE A 47 7.42 -5.99 3.81
N VAL A 48 7.96 -6.78 2.88
CA VAL A 48 7.59 -8.19 2.70
C VAL A 48 8.84 -9.07 2.80
N PRO A 49 8.80 -10.22 3.47
CA PRO A 49 9.91 -11.17 3.47
C PRO A 49 10.38 -11.54 2.07
N ILE A 50 11.69 -11.73 1.86
CA ILE A 50 12.22 -12.20 0.57
C ILE A 50 11.71 -13.61 0.26
N ASN A 51 11.75 -14.50 1.26
CA ASN A 51 11.27 -15.86 1.11
C ASN A 51 9.74 -15.89 1.04
N PHE A 52 9.22 -16.51 -0.01
CA PHE A 52 7.77 -16.63 -0.20
C PHE A 52 7.10 -17.47 0.90
N SER A 53 7.80 -18.46 1.46
CA SER A 53 7.32 -19.30 2.58
C SER A 53 7.01 -18.51 3.84
N ASP A 54 7.66 -17.35 4.00
CA ASP A 54 7.57 -16.54 5.20
C ASP A 54 6.50 -15.45 5.06
N ARG A 55 5.86 -15.36 3.88
CA ARG A 55 4.78 -14.42 3.60
C ARG A 55 3.44 -15.02 3.99
N ASP A 56 2.61 -14.19 4.60
CA ASP A 56 1.20 -14.52 4.83
C ASP A 56 0.41 -14.10 3.58
N PRO A 57 -0.11 -15.05 2.77
CA PRO A 57 -0.84 -14.75 1.54
C PRO A 57 -2.19 -14.06 1.79
N GLU A 58 -2.75 -14.18 2.99
CA GLU A 58 -4.03 -13.55 3.35
C GLU A 58 -3.83 -12.13 3.91
N ALA A 59 -2.65 -11.83 4.48
CA ALA A 59 -2.35 -10.53 5.07
C ALA A 59 -1.44 -9.64 4.20
N GLN A 60 -0.72 -10.18 3.22
CA GLN A 60 0.29 -9.46 2.45
C GLN A 60 0.02 -9.48 0.94
N ALA A 61 -0.58 -8.40 0.43
CA ALA A 61 -0.71 -8.17 -1.00
C ALA A 61 0.54 -7.46 -1.54
N ILE A 62 1.12 -7.96 -2.63
CA ILE A 62 2.21 -7.26 -3.33
C ILE A 62 1.59 -6.32 -4.36
N PHE A 63 1.99 -5.05 -4.31
CA PHE A 63 1.51 -4.06 -5.26
C PHE A 63 2.01 -4.34 -6.67
N GLU A 64 1.09 -4.34 -7.62
CA GLU A 64 1.32 -4.49 -9.05
C GLU A 64 0.86 -3.23 -9.75
N ARG A 65 1.55 -2.89 -10.85
CA ARG A 65 1.17 -1.75 -11.68
C ARG A 65 -0.22 -1.99 -12.29
N ASP A 66 -1.04 -0.95 -12.29
CA ASP A 66 -2.44 -0.94 -12.73
C ASP A 66 -3.39 -1.80 -11.88
N GLY A 67 -2.89 -2.42 -10.80
CA GLY A 67 -3.72 -3.12 -9.82
C GLY A 67 -4.55 -2.17 -8.95
N PHE A 68 -5.68 -2.68 -8.47
CA PHE A 68 -6.59 -1.97 -7.56
C PHE A 68 -6.48 -2.59 -6.16
N TYR A 69 -6.27 -1.74 -5.15
CA TYR A 69 -6.08 -2.18 -3.78
C TYR A 69 -6.99 -1.39 -2.84
N SER A 70 -7.56 -2.07 -1.85
CA SER A 70 -8.19 -1.40 -0.72
C SER A 70 -7.10 -1.05 0.30
N VAL A 71 -6.93 0.24 0.57
CA VAL A 71 -6.01 0.73 1.59
C VAL A 71 -6.86 1.25 2.74
N GLY A 72 -6.95 0.43 3.78
CA GLY A 72 -7.68 0.74 5.00
C GLY A 72 -6.75 1.28 6.08
N GLY A 73 -7.19 2.32 6.78
CA GLY A 73 -6.48 2.88 7.92
C GLY A 73 -7.44 3.30 9.02
N LYS A 74 -6.96 3.30 10.27
CA LYS A 74 -7.72 3.92 11.36
C LYS A 74 -7.78 5.43 11.10
N ILE A 75 -8.97 5.96 10.84
CA ILE A 75 -9.16 7.40 10.74
C ILE A 75 -9.15 7.96 12.16
N VAL A 76 -8.16 8.81 12.43
CA VAL A 76 -8.10 9.59 13.67
C VAL A 76 -8.48 11.03 13.31
N SER A 77 -9.55 11.54 13.90
CA SER A 77 -9.91 12.94 13.76
C SER A 77 -8.81 13.82 14.36
N GLY A 78 -8.11 14.58 13.53
CA GLY A 78 -7.17 15.62 13.94
C GLY A 78 -7.69 16.99 13.54
N TYR A 79 -7.55 17.98 14.41
CA TYR A 79 -7.71 19.38 14.02
C TYR A 79 -6.47 19.79 13.23
N TYR A 80 -6.62 19.91 11.92
CA TYR A 80 -5.67 20.66 11.09
C TYR A 80 -6.05 22.14 11.23
N GLY A 81 -5.53 22.76 12.29
CA GLY A 81 -5.57 24.22 12.48
C GLY A 81 -4.46 24.91 11.72
#